data_AF-A0A926VDT2-F1
#
_entry.id   AF-A0A926VDT2-F1
#
_cell.length_a   1.000
_cell.length_b   1.000
_cell.length_c   1.000
_cell.angle_alpha   90.00
_cell.angle_beta   90.00
_cell.angle_gamma   90.00
#
_symmetry.space_group_name_H-M   'P 1'
#
loop_
_entity.id
_entity.type
_entity.pdbx_description
1 polymer ?
#
loop_
_entity_poly.entity_id
_entity_poly.type
_entity_poly.pdbx_seq_one_letter_code
_entity_poly.pdbx_strand_id
1 'polypeptide(L)'
;MEDYAEESKSAMDEAIAHYQEALSTIEKAGSILSKRKIIEMLLSRDGVENLKNNGAELNTSQCALLIDLDERLKELAGIIAKKFPLASYRLSVNPPESSWWWFLESFVPREVHKHDRFDWVWYGLTLGCMVVATTFGSSTAQAFSSEGFDILGTFSTVGQAVGMLLLAGGVLTENGKETVENALKSVGIPPHFHAEAIFGASALMAASTYVVYANLPTIGEYYYKQGQISSTQGDVVSALDLYKRALNFNPNDSKIYVALGKVSEDMGQLKEAISYYEKGRSFNDPAALNGLGRVLVFQSLEDVGWTAKIDEKVERRADFFLVAAEKLVKEEQKLLRRDIAINHGILYLSDFDLKKSSVEDANNALDNAYNSFEQAAELEKTLPKETKEQNKGQCYLQITEKIRQEVNYQKGQFLNSDIPKKAEACYGELYRAGLNPYDDTKIYYSLYTSRVSLEAYKKPENQKYRR
;
A
#
# COMPACT_ATOMS: atom_id res chain seq x y z
N MET A 1 -3.20 -30.83 81.00
CA MET A 1 -3.39 -30.88 79.54
C MET A 1 -4.88 -31.03 79.20
N GLU A 2 -5.66 -31.83 79.95
CA GLU A 2 -7.12 -31.87 79.81
C GLU A 2 -7.82 -30.54 80.19
N ASP A 3 -7.40 -29.88 81.28
CA ASP A 3 -7.98 -28.59 81.75
C ASP A 3 -7.88 -27.46 80.68
N TYR A 4 -6.74 -27.39 79.98
CA TYR A 4 -6.52 -26.39 78.92
C TYR A 4 -7.33 -26.66 77.64
N ALA A 5 -7.67 -27.93 77.36
CA ALA A 5 -8.44 -28.31 76.18
C ALA A 5 -9.94 -28.04 76.36
N GLU A 6 -10.47 -28.21 77.58
CA GLU A 6 -11.85 -27.85 77.91
C GLU A 6 -12.07 -26.33 77.92
N GLU A 7 -11.13 -25.57 78.49
CA GLU A 7 -11.19 -24.10 78.53
C GLU A 7 -11.07 -23.48 77.12
N SER A 8 -10.19 -24.02 76.26
CA SER A 8 -10.07 -23.57 74.87
C SER A 8 -11.30 -23.89 74.02
N LYS A 9 -12.04 -24.97 74.32
CA LYS A 9 -13.24 -25.36 73.58
C LYS A 9 -14.42 -24.45 73.95
N SER A 10 -14.58 -24.12 75.23
CA SER A 10 -15.59 -23.14 75.71
C SER A 10 -15.36 -21.76 75.09
N ALA A 11 -14.11 -21.30 75.04
CA ALA A 11 -13.78 -19.99 74.48
C ALA A 11 -14.09 -19.87 72.97
N MET A 12 -13.91 -20.94 72.19
CA MET A 12 -14.20 -20.92 70.76
C MET A 12 -15.71 -20.90 70.47
N ASP A 13 -16.50 -21.66 71.25
CA ASP A 13 -17.96 -21.65 71.16
C ASP A 13 -18.53 -20.27 71.52
N GLU A 14 -17.99 -19.62 72.55
CA GLU A 14 -18.35 -18.25 72.93
C GLU A 14 -18.00 -17.23 71.84
N ALA A 15 -16.81 -17.31 71.24
CA ALA A 15 -16.39 -16.40 70.18
C ALA A 15 -17.27 -16.52 68.93
N ILE A 16 -17.62 -17.74 68.52
CA ILE A 16 -18.54 -17.97 67.38
C ILE A 16 -19.95 -17.49 67.72
N ALA A 17 -20.44 -17.72 68.95
CA ALA A 17 -21.74 -17.23 69.39
C ALA A 17 -21.80 -15.68 69.38
N HIS A 18 -20.75 -15.01 69.83
CA HIS A 18 -20.65 -13.54 69.76
C HIS A 18 -20.62 -13.04 68.31
N TYR A 19 -19.92 -13.72 67.41
CA TYR A 19 -19.93 -13.38 65.99
C TYR A 19 -21.34 -13.54 65.39
N GLN A 20 -22.02 -14.64 65.69
CA GLN A 20 -23.39 -14.91 65.26
C GLN A 20 -24.37 -13.85 65.79
N GLU A 21 -24.27 -13.46 67.05
CA GLU A 21 -25.13 -12.45 67.66
C GLU A 21 -24.91 -11.08 67.01
N ALA A 22 -23.65 -10.66 66.83
CA ALA A 22 -23.30 -9.41 66.19
C ALA A 22 -23.81 -9.35 64.74
N LEU A 23 -23.67 -10.44 63.98
CA LEU A 23 -24.17 -10.54 62.61
C LEU A 23 -25.70 -10.47 62.56
N SER A 24 -26.39 -11.23 63.43
CA SER A 24 -27.87 -11.21 63.50
C SER A 24 -28.44 -9.84 63.87
N THR A 25 -27.68 -9.06 64.64
CA THR A 25 -28.06 -7.69 65.02
C THR A 25 -27.98 -6.74 63.83
N ILE A 26 -27.02 -6.95 62.93
CA ILE A 26 -26.88 -6.17 61.68
C ILE A 26 -28.01 -6.55 60.71
N GLU A 27 -28.31 -7.84 60.55
CA GLU A 27 -29.39 -8.33 59.70
C GLU A 27 -30.75 -7.74 60.12
N LYS A 28 -31.05 -7.76 61.43
CA LYS A 28 -32.29 -7.17 61.99
C LYS A 28 -32.35 -5.65 61.87
N ALA A 29 -31.20 -4.97 61.89
CA ALA A 29 -31.14 -3.52 61.77
C ALA A 29 -31.43 -3.03 60.33
N GLY A 30 -31.29 -3.90 59.32
CA GLY A 30 -31.66 -3.63 57.93
C GLY A 30 -31.02 -2.34 57.38
N SER A 31 -31.81 -1.29 57.18
CA SER A 31 -31.34 -0.03 56.59
C SER A 31 -30.72 0.95 57.60
N ILE A 32 -30.87 0.74 58.91
CA ILE A 32 -30.38 1.64 59.98
C ILE A 32 -29.14 1.01 60.63
N LEU A 33 -28.04 0.91 59.88
CA LEU A 33 -26.77 0.40 60.40
C LEU A 33 -26.04 1.48 61.21
N SER A 34 -25.69 1.15 62.46
CA SER A 34 -24.82 1.98 63.30
C SER A 34 -23.35 1.60 63.10
N LYS A 35 -22.48 2.60 62.94
CA LYS A 35 -21.02 2.44 62.86
C LYS A 35 -20.46 1.52 63.94
N ARG A 36 -20.95 1.66 65.19
CA ARG A 36 -20.49 0.85 66.33
C ARG A 36 -20.75 -0.64 66.11
N LYS A 37 -21.95 -0.99 65.62
CA LYS A 37 -22.37 -2.38 65.41
C LYS A 37 -21.59 -3.07 64.29
N ILE A 38 -21.22 -2.34 63.23
CA ILE A 38 -20.39 -2.87 62.15
C ILE A 38 -18.99 -3.22 62.68
N ILE A 39 -18.37 -2.29 63.40
CA ILE A 39 -17.04 -2.51 63.98
C ILE A 39 -17.08 -3.68 64.97
N GLU A 40 -18.11 -3.75 65.81
CA GLU A 40 -18.31 -4.85 66.76
C GLU A 40 -18.39 -6.21 66.06
N MET A 41 -19.10 -6.30 64.93
CA MET A 41 -19.14 -7.53 64.12
C MET A 41 -17.79 -7.87 63.47
N LEU A 42 -17.04 -6.88 62.96
CA LEU A 42 -15.73 -7.15 62.37
C LEU A 42 -14.72 -7.62 63.43
N LEU A 43 -14.76 -7.00 64.61
CA LEU A 43 -13.91 -7.39 65.74
C LEU A 43 -14.29 -8.75 66.33
N SER A 44 -15.58 -9.12 66.33
CA SER A 44 -15.97 -10.47 66.77
C SER A 44 -15.45 -11.54 65.82
N ARG A 45 -15.41 -11.28 64.50
CA ARG A 45 -14.76 -12.19 63.54
C ARG A 45 -13.24 -12.25 63.70
N ASP A 46 -12.59 -11.12 64.01
CA ASP A 46 -11.17 -11.09 64.38
C ASP A 46 -10.89 -11.94 65.62
N GLY A 47 -11.79 -11.92 66.61
CA GLY A 47 -11.71 -12.75 67.81
C GLY A 47 -11.69 -14.25 67.50
N VAL A 48 -12.57 -14.69 66.60
CA VAL A 48 -12.60 -16.09 66.12
C VAL A 48 -11.28 -16.45 65.41
N GLU A 49 -10.76 -15.58 64.55
CA GLU A 49 -9.50 -15.87 63.84
C GLU A 49 -8.29 -15.89 64.79
N ASN A 50 -8.27 -15.02 65.80
CA ASN A 50 -7.19 -14.97 66.78
C ASN A 50 -7.11 -16.29 67.59
N LEU A 51 -8.25 -16.84 68.01
CA LEU A 51 -8.28 -18.13 68.70
C LEU A 51 -7.77 -19.27 67.82
N LYS A 52 -8.17 -19.30 66.55
CA LYS A 52 -7.67 -20.26 65.56
C LYS A 52 -6.16 -20.13 65.35
N ASN A 53 -5.63 -18.91 65.25
CA ASN A 53 -4.20 -18.65 65.09
C ASN A 53 -3.39 -19.01 66.35
N ASN A 54 -3.99 -18.96 67.53
CA ASN A 54 -3.38 -19.36 68.80
C ASN A 54 -3.48 -20.87 69.09
N GLY A 55 -3.89 -21.68 68.10
CA GLY A 55 -3.85 -23.13 68.17
C GLY A 55 -5.16 -23.81 68.59
N ALA A 56 -6.28 -23.08 68.66
CA ALA A 56 -7.59 -23.70 68.89
C ALA A 56 -8.04 -24.49 67.64
N GLU A 57 -8.23 -25.80 67.78
CA GLU A 57 -8.77 -26.64 66.70
C GLU A 57 -10.29 -26.54 66.62
N LEU A 58 -10.81 -26.32 65.42
CA LEU A 58 -12.24 -26.28 65.15
C LEU A 58 -12.80 -27.68 64.93
N ASN A 59 -13.88 -28.02 65.62
CA ASN A 59 -14.64 -29.23 65.33
C ASN A 59 -15.50 -29.06 64.07
N THR A 60 -15.99 -30.18 63.51
CA THR A 60 -16.75 -30.16 62.24
C THR A 60 -18.00 -29.28 62.31
N SER A 61 -18.71 -29.27 63.45
CA SER A 61 -19.90 -28.42 63.64
C SER A 61 -19.58 -26.93 63.70
N GLN A 62 -18.50 -26.54 64.38
CA GLN A 62 -18.03 -25.15 64.46
C GLN A 62 -17.54 -24.65 63.11
N CYS A 63 -16.81 -25.48 62.35
CA CYS A 63 -16.42 -25.17 60.98
C CYS A 63 -17.64 -24.90 60.08
N ALA A 64 -18.65 -25.77 60.12
CA ALA A 64 -19.85 -25.61 59.31
C ALA A 64 -20.61 -24.33 59.68
N LEU A 65 -20.74 -24.04 60.98
CA LEU A 65 -21.38 -22.81 61.46
C LEU A 65 -20.61 -21.55 61.04
N LEU A 66 -19.29 -21.56 61.17
CA LEU A 66 -18.46 -20.42 60.76
C LEU A 66 -18.57 -20.14 59.26
N ILE A 67 -18.63 -21.18 58.42
CA ILE A 67 -18.82 -21.04 56.97
C ILE A 67 -20.17 -20.37 56.66
N ASP A 68 -21.25 -20.80 57.31
CA ASP A 68 -22.59 -20.20 57.14
C ASP A 68 -22.61 -18.72 57.53
N LEU A 69 -21.99 -18.38 58.67
CA LEU A 69 -21.89 -16.99 59.13
C LEU A 69 -21.05 -16.13 58.17
N ASP A 70 -19.93 -16.66 57.68
CA ASP A 70 -19.08 -15.99 56.71
C ASP A 70 -19.80 -15.77 55.36
N GLU A 71 -20.65 -16.71 54.93
CA GLU A 71 -21.49 -16.58 53.73
C GLU A 71 -22.54 -15.47 53.89
N ARG A 72 -23.23 -15.43 55.03
CA ARG A 72 -24.18 -14.37 55.38
C ARG A 72 -23.53 -13.00 55.46
N LEU A 73 -22.30 -12.91 55.98
CA LEU A 73 -21.56 -11.65 55.97
C LEU A 73 -21.25 -11.16 54.54
N LYS A 74 -20.92 -12.07 53.62
CA LYS A 74 -20.70 -11.72 52.21
C LYS A 74 -21.96 -11.20 51.55
N GLU A 75 -23.14 -11.74 51.86
CA GLU A 75 -24.41 -11.21 51.35
C GLU A 75 -24.67 -9.77 51.82
N LEU A 76 -24.22 -9.42 53.03
CA LEU A 76 -24.32 -8.06 53.57
C LEU A 76 -23.24 -7.09 53.06
N ALA A 77 -22.23 -7.57 52.34
CA ALA A 77 -21.10 -6.77 51.87
C ALA A 77 -21.53 -5.53 51.09
N GLY A 78 -22.52 -5.66 50.19
CA GLY A 78 -23.06 -4.54 49.41
C GLY A 78 -23.67 -3.43 50.26
N ILE A 79 -24.38 -3.79 51.33
CA ILE A 79 -25.04 -2.84 52.23
C ILE A 79 -23.99 -2.14 53.11
N ILE A 80 -23.03 -2.91 53.63
CA ILE A 80 -21.97 -2.40 54.51
C ILE A 80 -21.03 -1.47 53.74
N ALA A 81 -20.48 -1.93 52.60
CA ALA A 81 -19.52 -1.15 51.80
C ALA A 81 -20.11 0.17 51.29
N LYS A 82 -21.40 0.20 50.94
CA LYS A 82 -22.06 1.42 50.45
C LYS A 82 -22.23 2.49 51.53
N LYS A 83 -22.43 2.09 52.78
CA LYS A 83 -22.70 3.02 53.91
C LYS A 83 -21.49 3.26 54.80
N PHE A 84 -20.50 2.39 54.76
CA PHE A 84 -19.37 2.40 55.68
C PHE A 84 -18.03 2.31 54.92
N PRO A 85 -17.22 3.38 54.90
CA PRO A 85 -15.97 3.42 54.14
C PRO A 85 -14.87 2.64 54.87
N LEU A 86 -14.89 1.31 54.79
CA LEU A 86 -13.97 0.39 55.48
C LEU A 86 -12.50 0.75 55.22
N ALA A 87 -12.15 1.25 54.04
CA ALA A 87 -10.81 1.75 53.69
C ALA A 87 -10.22 2.73 54.72
N SER A 88 -11.02 3.67 55.22
CA SER A 88 -10.56 4.67 56.20
C SER A 88 -10.29 4.06 57.58
N TYR A 89 -10.99 2.99 57.94
CA TYR A 89 -10.81 2.29 59.22
C TYR A 89 -9.60 1.37 59.19
N ARG A 90 -9.30 0.77 58.03
CA ARG A 90 -8.09 -0.04 57.83
C ARG A 90 -6.81 0.74 58.12
N LEU A 91 -6.78 2.06 57.89
CA LEU A 91 -5.66 2.91 58.27
C LEU A 91 -5.41 2.98 59.79
N SER A 92 -6.46 2.83 60.59
CA SER A 92 -6.37 2.89 62.06
C SER A 92 -6.18 1.52 62.70
N VAL A 93 -6.82 0.48 62.15
CA VAL A 93 -6.82 -0.88 62.71
C VAL A 93 -5.68 -1.73 62.13
N ASN A 94 -5.25 -1.45 60.91
CA ASN A 94 -4.20 -2.16 60.17
C ASN A 94 -4.38 -3.70 60.18
N PRO A 95 -5.54 -4.23 59.74
CA PRO A 95 -5.77 -5.67 59.72
C PRO A 95 -4.89 -6.37 58.66
N PRO A 96 -4.48 -7.62 58.89
CA PRO A 96 -3.72 -8.38 57.90
C PRO A 96 -4.57 -8.70 56.66
N GLU A 97 -3.93 -8.89 55.50
CA GLU A 97 -4.62 -9.19 54.23
C GLU A 97 -5.41 -10.51 54.27
N SER A 98 -5.05 -11.43 55.18
CA SER A 98 -5.79 -12.68 55.43
C SER A 98 -7.20 -12.46 56.01
N SER A 99 -7.45 -11.32 56.65
CA SER A 99 -8.73 -10.98 57.26
C SER A 99 -9.69 -10.38 56.23
N TRP A 100 -10.12 -11.22 55.27
CA TRP A 100 -10.94 -10.81 54.12
C TRP A 100 -12.24 -10.07 54.51
N TRP A 101 -12.78 -10.30 55.71
CA TRP A 101 -13.98 -9.62 56.22
C TRP A 101 -13.77 -8.12 56.47
N TRP A 102 -12.52 -7.65 56.53
CA TRP A 102 -12.22 -6.21 56.50
C TRP A 102 -12.25 -5.61 55.09
N PHE A 103 -12.34 -6.43 54.03
CA PHE A 103 -12.27 -6.05 52.61
C PHE A 103 -13.55 -6.41 51.85
N LEU A 104 -14.71 -6.16 52.47
CA LEU A 104 -16.03 -6.50 51.92
C LEU A 104 -16.33 -5.80 50.59
N GLU A 105 -15.66 -4.69 50.28
CA GLU A 105 -15.84 -3.97 49.01
C GLU A 105 -15.50 -4.83 47.79
N SER A 106 -14.63 -5.83 47.94
CA SER A 106 -14.26 -6.78 46.87
C SER A 106 -15.43 -7.67 46.42
N PHE A 107 -16.46 -7.83 47.24
CA PHE A 107 -17.65 -8.64 46.97
C PHE A 107 -18.82 -7.83 46.40
N VAL A 108 -18.66 -6.51 46.23
CA VAL A 108 -19.69 -5.65 45.63
C VAL A 108 -19.52 -5.63 44.11
N PRO A 109 -20.52 -6.06 43.33
CA PRO A 109 -20.48 -5.88 41.88
C PRO A 109 -20.37 -4.39 41.55
N ARG A 110 -19.37 -3.99 40.77
CA ARG A 110 -19.22 -2.59 40.33
C ARG A 110 -20.51 -2.15 39.62
N GLU A 111 -21.12 -1.04 40.03
CA GLU A 111 -22.24 -0.45 39.30
C GLU A 111 -21.71 0.04 37.93
N VAL A 112 -21.92 -0.74 36.88
CA VAL A 112 -21.52 -0.43 35.51
C VAL A 112 -22.52 0.58 34.93
N HIS A 113 -22.06 1.73 34.46
CA HIS A 113 -22.95 2.69 33.81
C HIS A 113 -23.52 2.09 32.51
N LYS A 114 -24.72 2.51 32.08
CA LYS A 114 -25.38 1.89 30.92
C LYS A 114 -24.56 1.96 29.63
N HIS A 115 -23.67 2.94 29.49
CA HIS A 115 -22.82 3.11 28.30
C HIS A 115 -21.60 2.20 28.33
N ASP A 116 -21.01 1.98 29.50
CA ASP A 116 -19.83 1.12 29.72
C ASP A 116 -20.05 -0.35 29.30
N ARG A 117 -21.32 -0.79 29.15
CA ARG A 117 -21.65 -2.12 28.61
C ARG A 117 -21.12 -2.34 27.18
N PHE A 118 -20.90 -1.25 26.44
CA PHE A 118 -20.43 -1.28 25.05
C PHE A 118 -18.95 -0.89 24.90
N ASP A 119 -18.24 -0.63 26.00
CA ASP A 119 -16.82 -0.25 25.95
C ASP A 119 -15.97 -1.27 25.19
N TRP A 120 -16.29 -2.55 25.32
CA TRP A 120 -15.60 -3.61 24.57
C TRP A 120 -15.69 -3.43 23.04
N VAL A 121 -16.81 -2.86 22.53
CA VAL A 121 -16.98 -2.55 21.11
C VAL A 121 -16.07 -1.39 20.72
N TRP A 122 -16.04 -0.31 21.51
CA TRP A 122 -15.19 0.84 21.25
C TRP A 122 -13.70 0.51 21.34
N TYR A 123 -13.30 -0.37 22.26
CA TYR A 123 -11.94 -0.87 22.32
C TYR A 123 -11.60 -1.76 21.10
N GLY A 124 -12.53 -2.61 20.66
CA GLY A 124 -12.37 -3.36 19.42
C GLY A 124 -12.21 -2.48 18.17
N LEU A 125 -13.01 -1.41 18.07
CA LEU A 125 -12.92 -0.43 16.98
C LEU A 125 -11.62 0.38 17.04
N THR A 126 -11.22 0.81 18.24
CA THR A 126 -9.93 1.49 18.48
C THR A 126 -8.76 0.67 17.97
N LEU A 127 -8.75 -0.65 18.26
CA LEU A 127 -7.73 -1.56 17.77
C LEU A 127 -7.70 -1.61 16.24
N GLY A 128 -8.86 -1.71 15.60
CA GLY A 128 -8.97 -1.66 14.14
C GLY A 128 -8.37 -0.37 13.57
N CYS A 129 -8.68 0.79 14.16
CA CYS A 129 -8.11 2.08 13.75
C CYS A 129 -6.59 2.13 13.95
N MET A 130 -6.05 1.58 15.04
CA MET A 130 -4.60 1.55 15.26
C MET A 130 -3.87 0.65 14.25
N VAL A 131 -4.43 -0.51 13.91
CA VAL A 131 -3.88 -1.39 12.86
C VAL A 131 -3.85 -0.65 11.52
N VAL A 132 -4.92 0.05 11.18
CA VAL A 132 -5.00 0.88 9.97
C VAL A 132 -3.94 1.99 9.99
N ALA A 133 -3.86 2.75 11.08
CA ALA A 133 -2.91 3.86 11.21
C ALA A 133 -1.45 3.41 11.14
N THR A 134 -1.11 2.27 11.76
CA THR A 134 0.26 1.72 11.72
C THR A 134 0.60 1.14 10.34
N THR A 135 -0.34 0.45 9.70
CA THR A 135 -0.16 -0.11 8.35
C THR A 135 0.11 1.01 7.35
N PHE A 136 -0.79 1.99 7.23
CA PHE A 136 -0.61 3.10 6.30
C PHE A 136 0.54 4.03 6.71
N GLY A 137 0.71 4.26 8.01
CA GLY A 137 1.83 5.02 8.56
C GLY A 137 3.18 4.43 8.14
N SER A 138 3.34 3.11 8.21
CA SER A 138 4.57 2.43 7.77
C SER A 138 4.84 2.61 6.27
N SER A 139 3.82 2.43 5.42
CA SER A 139 3.93 2.65 3.98
C SER A 139 4.27 4.10 3.63
N THR A 140 3.66 5.06 4.32
CA THR A 140 4.01 6.49 4.14
C THR A 140 5.44 6.78 4.55
N ALA A 141 5.88 6.28 5.72
CA ALA A 141 7.24 6.50 6.20
C ALA A 141 8.29 5.95 5.22
N GLN A 142 8.04 4.76 4.66
CA GLN A 142 8.91 4.16 3.65
C GLN A 142 9.02 5.01 2.38
N ALA A 143 7.92 5.62 1.93
CA ALA A 143 7.93 6.49 0.75
C ALA A 143 8.77 7.77 0.94
N PHE A 144 8.86 8.28 2.19
CA PHE A 144 9.62 9.49 2.50
C PHE A 144 11.08 9.23 2.93
N SER A 145 11.44 8.02 3.35
CA SER A 145 12.84 7.69 3.68
C SER A 145 13.66 7.52 2.40
N SER A 146 14.69 8.36 2.23
CA SER A 146 15.56 8.37 1.03
C SER A 146 16.56 7.22 0.97
N GLU A 147 16.72 6.45 2.05
CA GLU A 147 17.60 5.29 2.12
C GLU A 147 16.90 4.23 2.99
N GLY A 148 17.00 2.96 2.59
CA GLY A 148 16.33 1.81 3.21
C GLY A 148 16.73 1.58 4.67
N PHE A 149 16.23 2.41 5.57
CA PHE A 149 16.20 2.16 7.00
C PHE A 149 15.19 1.03 7.27
N ASP A 150 15.61 0.01 8.00
CA ASP A 150 14.78 -1.13 8.44
C ASP A 150 13.77 -0.71 9.54
N ILE A 151 12.92 0.26 9.21
CA ILE A 151 11.77 0.70 10.02
C ILE A 151 10.67 -0.38 10.00
N LEU A 152 10.74 -1.29 9.02
CA LEU A 152 9.80 -2.39 8.80
C LEU A 152 9.65 -3.27 10.05
N GLY A 153 10.76 -3.54 10.76
CA GLY A 153 10.77 -4.34 11.98
C GLY A 153 10.29 -3.61 13.24
N THR A 154 10.38 -2.27 13.31
CA THR A 154 10.14 -1.53 14.56
C THR A 154 8.73 -0.97 14.68
N PHE A 155 8.09 -0.51 13.60
CA PHE A 155 6.72 0.03 13.69
C PHE A 155 5.62 -1.03 13.52
N SER A 156 5.86 -2.08 12.71
CA SER A 156 4.88 -3.16 12.50
C SER A 156 4.74 -4.06 13.74
N THR A 157 5.84 -4.37 14.42
CA THR A 157 5.87 -5.25 15.59
C THR A 157 5.34 -4.54 16.84
N VAL A 158 5.66 -3.24 17.02
CA VAL A 158 5.16 -2.46 18.17
C VAL A 158 3.65 -2.26 18.06
N GLY A 159 3.10 -2.00 16.87
CA GLY A 159 1.65 -1.87 16.68
C GLY A 159 0.89 -3.16 16.98
N GLN A 160 1.38 -4.30 16.51
CA GLN A 160 0.77 -5.61 16.78
C GLN A 160 0.94 -6.05 18.25
N ALA A 161 2.10 -5.80 18.86
CA ALA A 161 2.36 -6.12 20.26
C ALA A 161 1.49 -5.27 21.20
N VAL A 162 1.35 -3.96 20.93
CA VAL A 162 0.46 -3.06 21.68
C VAL A 162 -1.01 -3.48 21.49
N GLY A 163 -1.40 -3.87 20.28
CA GLY A 163 -2.74 -4.38 19.99
C GLY A 163 -3.08 -5.68 20.71
N MET A 164 -2.13 -6.63 20.80
CA MET A 164 -2.29 -7.85 21.60
C MET A 164 -2.29 -7.57 23.11
N LEU A 165 -1.48 -6.62 23.58
CA LEU A 165 -1.47 -6.19 24.99
C LEU A 165 -2.86 -5.68 25.42
N LEU A 166 -3.52 -4.91 24.54
CA LEU A 166 -4.86 -4.38 24.77
C LEU A 166 -5.92 -5.49 24.85
N LEU A 167 -5.86 -6.50 23.97
CA LEU A 167 -6.77 -7.66 24.00
C LEU A 167 -6.53 -8.56 25.23
N ALA A 168 -5.30 -8.60 25.75
CA ALA A 168 -4.96 -9.32 26.97
C ALA A 168 -5.31 -8.55 28.27
N GLY A 169 -6.02 -7.41 28.17
CA GLY A 169 -6.42 -6.60 29.33
C GLY A 169 -5.33 -5.66 29.86
N GLY A 170 -4.17 -5.58 29.20
CA GLY A 170 -3.09 -4.63 29.46
C GLY A 170 -3.35 -3.29 28.78
N VAL A 171 -4.39 -2.58 29.21
CA VAL A 171 -4.65 -1.20 28.77
C VAL A 171 -3.56 -0.32 29.36
N LEU A 172 -2.47 -0.15 28.60
CA LEU A 172 -1.23 0.47 29.05
C LEU A 172 -0.65 -0.27 30.28
N THR A 173 0.62 -0.07 30.60
CA THR A 173 1.06 -0.36 31.98
C THR A 173 0.14 0.41 32.96
N GLU A 174 -0.04 -0.01 34.21
CA GLU A 174 -0.87 0.73 35.19
C GLU A 174 -0.59 2.25 35.16
N ASN A 175 0.69 2.61 35.01
CA ASN A 175 1.17 3.97 34.84
C ASN A 175 0.61 4.70 33.60
N GLY A 176 0.49 4.01 32.46
CA GLY A 176 -0.05 4.61 31.25
C GLY A 176 -1.57 4.76 31.28
N LYS A 177 -2.30 3.85 31.94
CA LYS A 177 -3.76 3.99 32.14
C LYS A 177 -4.07 5.24 32.94
N GLU A 178 -3.34 5.42 34.04
CA GLU A 178 -3.47 6.61 34.88
C GLU A 178 -3.13 7.90 34.11
N THR A 179 -2.09 7.86 33.26
CA THR A 179 -1.70 9.00 32.42
C THR A 179 -2.81 9.40 31.44
N VAL A 180 -3.41 8.42 30.75
CA VAL A 180 -4.51 8.66 29.79
C VAL A 180 -5.76 9.15 30.52
N GLU A 181 -6.13 8.54 31.64
CA GLU A 181 -7.27 8.98 32.45
C GLU A 181 -7.09 10.41 32.97
N ASN A 182 -5.88 10.76 33.43
CA ASN A 182 -5.56 12.11 33.90
C ASN A 182 -5.60 13.13 32.75
N ALA A 183 -5.13 12.75 31.56
CA ALA A 183 -5.25 13.58 30.36
C ALA A 183 -6.72 13.80 29.97
N LEU A 184 -7.54 12.75 29.91
CA LEU A 184 -8.97 12.86 29.58
C LEU A 184 -9.75 13.69 30.62
N LYS A 185 -9.42 13.53 31.90
CA LYS A 185 -9.98 14.37 32.98
C LYS A 185 -9.55 15.84 32.83
N SER A 186 -8.31 16.11 32.42
CA SER A 186 -7.83 17.48 32.17
C SER A 186 -8.57 18.18 31.02
N VAL A 187 -9.05 17.41 30.04
CA VAL A 187 -9.89 17.87 28.93
C VAL A 187 -11.38 17.96 29.33
N GLY A 188 -11.74 17.52 30.54
CA GLY A 188 -13.10 17.56 31.07
C GLY A 188 -14.00 16.42 30.60
N ILE A 189 -13.44 15.31 30.10
CA ILE A 189 -14.21 14.18 29.59
C ILE A 189 -14.62 13.26 30.76
N PRO A 190 -15.93 13.01 30.96
CA PRO A 190 -16.40 12.11 32.00
C PRO A 190 -15.89 10.67 31.83
N PRO A 191 -15.67 9.90 32.91
CA PRO A 191 -15.15 8.52 32.84
C PRO A 191 -15.92 7.58 31.91
N HIS A 192 -17.24 7.71 31.84
CA HIS A 192 -18.10 6.87 31.00
C HIS A 192 -18.03 7.18 29.50
N PHE A 193 -17.26 8.20 29.08
CA PHE A 193 -17.00 8.53 27.67
C PHE A 193 -15.53 8.32 27.28
N HIS A 194 -14.72 7.73 28.16
CA HIS A 194 -13.29 7.55 27.89
C HIS A 194 -13.05 6.61 26.69
N ALA A 195 -13.85 5.56 26.55
CA ALA A 195 -13.73 4.62 25.43
C ALA A 195 -14.06 5.29 24.08
N GLU A 196 -15.13 6.08 24.02
CA GLU A 196 -15.52 6.86 22.85
C GLU A 196 -14.48 7.91 22.48
N ALA A 197 -13.92 8.61 23.48
CA ALA A 197 -12.92 9.65 23.26
C ALA A 197 -11.61 9.06 22.70
N ILE A 198 -11.17 7.93 23.26
CA ILE A 198 -9.98 7.21 22.77
C ILE A 198 -10.21 6.70 21.35
N PHE A 199 -11.40 6.15 21.06
CA PHE A 199 -11.77 5.74 19.71
C PHE A 199 -11.74 6.94 18.75
N GLY A 200 -12.34 8.06 19.12
CA GLY A 200 -12.37 9.28 18.31
C GLY A 200 -10.96 9.77 17.95
N ALA A 201 -10.05 9.83 18.93
CA ALA A 201 -8.66 10.19 18.69
C ALA A 201 -7.95 9.20 17.75
N SER A 202 -8.18 7.90 17.94
CA SER A 202 -7.59 6.84 17.13
C SER A 202 -8.12 6.85 15.69
N ALA A 203 -9.41 7.11 15.50
CA ALA A 203 -10.04 7.26 14.20
C ALA A 203 -9.51 8.50 13.46
N LEU A 204 -9.30 9.62 14.15
CA LEU A 204 -8.68 10.82 13.56
C LEU A 204 -7.24 10.56 13.10
N MET A 205 -6.46 9.83 13.89
CA MET A 205 -5.10 9.42 13.52
C MET A 205 -5.09 8.47 12.31
N ALA A 206 -6.00 7.49 12.29
CA ALA A 206 -6.15 6.58 11.15
C ALA A 206 -6.59 7.33 9.88
N ALA A 207 -7.52 8.27 10.01
CA ALA A 207 -7.99 9.09 8.89
C ALA A 207 -6.87 9.98 8.35
N SER A 208 -6.09 10.64 9.21
CA SER A 208 -5.01 11.53 8.76
C SER A 208 -3.89 10.75 8.05
N THR A 209 -3.48 9.60 8.60
CA THR A 209 -2.49 8.72 7.97
C THR A 209 -2.98 8.17 6.63
N TYR A 210 -4.25 7.76 6.55
CA TYR A 210 -4.85 7.32 5.29
C TYR A 210 -4.91 8.45 4.25
N VAL A 211 -5.27 9.67 4.65
CA VAL A 211 -5.27 10.84 3.75
C VAL A 211 -3.87 11.09 3.18
N VAL A 212 -2.82 11.05 4.02
CA VAL A 212 -1.44 11.20 3.53
C VAL A 212 -1.09 10.08 2.56
N TYR A 213 -1.39 8.82 2.89
CA TYR A 213 -1.16 7.66 2.02
C TYR A 213 -1.86 7.80 0.66
N ALA A 214 -3.14 8.19 0.65
CA ALA A 214 -3.92 8.37 -0.56
C ALA A 214 -3.38 9.49 -1.47
N ASN A 215 -2.64 10.46 -0.91
CA ASN A 215 -2.02 11.54 -1.67
C ASN A 215 -0.57 11.25 -2.11
N LEU A 216 0.02 10.10 -1.75
CA LEU A 216 1.38 9.72 -2.20
C LEU A 216 1.50 9.74 -3.74
N PRO A 217 0.56 9.19 -4.54
CA PRO A 217 0.70 9.22 -6.00
C PRO A 217 0.76 10.64 -6.58
N THR A 218 0.03 11.59 -6.00
CA THR A 218 0.06 13.01 -6.42
C THR A 218 1.41 13.65 -6.12
N ILE A 219 2.03 13.31 -4.98
CA ILE A 219 3.40 13.73 -4.64
C ILE A 219 4.39 13.11 -5.64
N GLY A 220 4.22 11.83 -5.97
CA GLY A 220 5.02 11.14 -6.99
C GLY A 220 4.92 11.80 -8.36
N GLU A 221 3.71 12.17 -8.80
CA GLU A 221 3.48 12.87 -10.07
C GLU A 221 4.16 14.26 -10.08
N TYR A 222 4.15 14.97 -8.96
CA TYR A 222 4.88 16.24 -8.82
C TYR A 222 6.38 16.06 -9.05
N TYR A 223 7.01 15.09 -8.37
CA TYR A 223 8.44 14.79 -8.56
C TYR A 223 8.75 14.32 -9.98
N TYR A 224 7.87 13.51 -10.58
CA TYR A 224 8.02 13.08 -11.98
C TYR A 224 8.02 14.28 -12.93
N LYS A 225 7.09 15.23 -12.78
CA LYS A 225 7.04 16.45 -13.60
C LYS A 225 8.29 17.31 -13.42
N GLN A 226 8.79 17.46 -12.19
CA GLN A 226 10.05 18.17 -11.95
C GLN A 226 11.24 17.45 -12.61
N GLY A 227 11.28 16.12 -12.53
CA GLY A 227 12.30 15.31 -13.22
C GLY A 227 12.25 15.49 -14.74
N GLN A 228 11.06 15.59 -15.34
CA GLN A 228 10.90 15.91 -16.76
C GLN A 228 11.47 17.28 -17.11
N ILE A 229 11.16 18.31 -16.32
CA ILE A 229 11.70 19.67 -16.53
C ILE A 229 13.23 19.64 -16.45
N SER A 230 13.79 19.02 -15.42
CA SER A 230 15.24 18.91 -15.21
C SER A 230 15.93 18.14 -16.35
N SER A 231 15.34 17.03 -16.81
CA SER A 231 15.81 16.27 -17.97
C SER A 231 15.80 17.11 -19.25
N THR A 232 14.75 17.91 -19.50
CA THR A 232 14.71 18.81 -20.67
C THR A 232 15.72 19.95 -20.62
N GLN A 233 16.19 20.32 -19.42
CA GLN A 233 17.25 21.31 -19.23
C GLN A 233 18.66 20.72 -19.37
N GLY A 234 18.78 19.40 -19.55
CA GLY A 234 20.06 18.68 -19.63
C GLY A 234 20.70 18.41 -18.27
N ASP A 235 20.02 18.68 -17.16
CA ASP A 235 20.50 18.31 -15.82
C ASP A 235 20.09 16.87 -15.50
N VAL A 236 20.86 15.94 -16.08
CA VAL A 236 20.58 14.50 -16.03
C VAL A 236 20.70 13.95 -14.59
N VAL A 237 21.57 14.53 -13.76
CA VAL A 237 21.79 14.11 -12.37
C VAL A 237 20.60 14.48 -11.50
N SER A 238 20.12 15.72 -11.58
CA SER A 238 18.92 16.14 -10.84
C SER A 238 17.68 15.39 -11.32
N ALA A 239 17.55 15.15 -12.63
CA ALA A 239 16.45 14.36 -13.17
C ALA A 239 16.41 12.94 -12.59
N LEU A 240 17.57 12.28 -12.46
CA LEU A 240 17.67 10.96 -11.86
C LEU A 240 17.19 10.94 -10.41
N ASP A 241 17.63 11.90 -9.59
CA ASP A 241 17.19 12.00 -8.18
C ASP A 241 15.68 12.23 -8.07
N LEU A 242 15.15 13.15 -8.87
CA LEU A 242 13.72 13.47 -8.88
C LEU A 242 12.88 12.28 -9.32
N TYR A 243 13.31 11.52 -10.33
CA TYR A 243 12.61 10.31 -10.75
C TYR A 243 12.72 9.18 -9.72
N LYS A 244 13.86 9.03 -9.01
CA LYS A 244 13.96 8.07 -7.90
C LYS A 244 13.02 8.43 -6.76
N ARG A 245 12.88 9.72 -6.42
CA ARG A 245 11.86 10.18 -5.46
C ARG A 245 10.45 9.89 -5.95
N ALA A 246 10.15 10.18 -7.21
CA ALA A 246 8.85 9.87 -7.80
C ALA A 246 8.53 8.37 -7.68
N LEU A 247 9.52 7.51 -7.89
CA LEU A 247 9.39 6.06 -7.76
C LEU A 247 9.02 5.63 -6.33
N ASN A 248 9.61 6.27 -5.30
CA ASN A 248 9.29 5.96 -3.90
C ASN A 248 7.82 6.25 -3.55
N PHE A 249 7.24 7.27 -4.18
CA PHE A 249 5.84 7.66 -3.96
C PHE A 249 4.85 6.89 -4.87
N ASN A 250 5.29 6.46 -6.05
CA ASN A 250 4.46 5.73 -7.00
C ASN A 250 5.24 4.58 -7.66
N PRO A 251 5.46 3.46 -6.93
CA PRO A 251 6.29 2.36 -7.40
C PRO A 251 5.69 1.55 -8.55
N ASN A 252 4.42 1.78 -8.88
CA ASN A 252 3.67 1.04 -9.92
C ASN A 252 3.48 1.85 -11.21
N ASP A 253 4.03 3.06 -11.30
CA ASP A 253 3.93 3.87 -12.52
C ASP A 253 5.04 3.51 -13.50
N SER A 254 4.67 2.82 -14.58
CA SER A 254 5.57 2.40 -15.65
C SER A 254 6.35 3.57 -16.27
N LYS A 255 5.75 4.77 -16.31
CA LYS A 255 6.37 5.96 -16.90
C LYS A 255 7.61 6.39 -16.13
N ILE A 256 7.62 6.19 -14.81
CA ILE A 256 8.78 6.52 -13.96
C ILE A 256 9.94 5.59 -14.28
N TYR A 257 9.68 4.29 -14.46
CA TYR A 257 10.69 3.33 -14.89
C TYR A 257 11.25 3.63 -16.28
N VAL A 258 10.38 4.00 -17.23
CA VAL A 258 10.81 4.42 -18.58
C VAL A 258 11.70 5.67 -18.52
N ALA A 259 11.32 6.64 -17.68
CA ALA A 259 12.09 7.87 -17.51
C ALA A 259 13.44 7.63 -16.83
N LEU A 260 13.49 6.79 -15.79
CA LEU A 260 14.73 6.34 -15.16
C LEU A 260 15.63 5.59 -16.14
N GLY A 261 15.06 4.69 -16.94
CA GLY A 261 15.79 3.96 -17.98
C GLY A 261 16.41 4.91 -19.00
N LYS A 262 15.65 5.90 -19.45
CA LYS A 262 16.12 6.91 -20.42
C LYS A 262 17.24 7.77 -19.84
N VAL A 263 17.07 8.28 -18.62
CA VAL A 263 18.09 9.09 -17.95
C VAL A 263 19.37 8.29 -17.70
N SER A 264 19.25 7.00 -17.34
CA SER A 264 20.40 6.11 -17.15
C SER A 264 21.12 5.83 -18.47
N GLU A 265 20.36 5.67 -19.56
CA GLU A 265 20.89 5.56 -20.91
C GLU A 265 21.63 6.83 -21.34
N ASP A 266 21.03 8.02 -21.14
CA ASP A 266 21.67 9.32 -21.43
C ASP A 266 22.99 9.50 -20.63
N MET A 267 23.14 8.84 -19.47
CA MET A 267 24.39 8.79 -18.68
C MET A 267 25.40 7.71 -19.13
N GLY A 268 25.06 6.87 -20.12
CA GLY A 268 25.84 5.71 -20.54
C GLY A 268 25.79 4.51 -19.58
N GLN A 269 24.89 4.53 -18.60
CA GLN A 269 24.72 3.47 -17.60
C GLN A 269 23.79 2.37 -18.14
N LEU A 270 24.20 1.72 -19.23
CA LEU A 270 23.35 0.77 -19.99
C LEU A 270 22.80 -0.38 -19.13
N LYS A 271 23.59 -0.91 -18.18
CA LYS A 271 23.14 -1.98 -17.26
C LYS A 271 21.98 -1.54 -16.36
N GLU A 272 22.03 -0.31 -15.85
CA GLU A 272 20.98 0.25 -15.01
C GLU A 272 19.74 0.58 -15.83
N ALA A 273 19.94 1.12 -17.04
CA ALA A 273 18.87 1.35 -18.01
C ALA A 273 18.10 0.07 -18.34
N ILE A 274 18.78 -1.04 -18.62
CA ILE A 274 18.16 -2.36 -18.84
C ILE A 274 17.32 -2.78 -17.63
N SER A 275 17.85 -2.66 -16.41
CA SER A 275 17.11 -3.01 -15.19
C SER A 275 15.83 -2.20 -15.05
N TYR A 276 15.88 -0.89 -15.30
CA TYR A 276 14.68 -0.03 -15.25
C TYR A 276 13.69 -0.36 -16.37
N TYR A 277 14.16 -0.59 -17.60
CA TYR A 277 13.28 -0.96 -18.70
C TYR A 277 12.65 -2.35 -18.54
N GLU A 278 13.35 -3.33 -17.96
CA GLU A 278 12.77 -4.62 -17.59
C GLU A 278 11.65 -4.48 -16.55
N LYS A 279 11.84 -3.63 -15.55
CA LYS A 279 10.76 -3.30 -14.61
C LYS A 279 9.59 -2.63 -15.32
N GLY A 280 9.83 -1.65 -16.20
CA GLY A 280 8.79 -1.05 -17.02
C GLY A 280 8.05 -2.05 -17.92
N ARG A 281 8.78 -3.00 -18.52
CA ARG A 281 8.22 -4.10 -19.34
C ARG A 281 7.28 -4.98 -18.54
N SER A 282 7.56 -5.23 -17.25
CA SER A 282 6.66 -6.02 -16.39
C SER A 282 5.27 -5.39 -16.24
N PHE A 283 5.13 -4.09 -16.51
CA PHE A 283 3.85 -3.36 -16.57
C PHE A 283 3.25 -3.27 -17.99
N ASN A 284 3.79 -4.02 -18.95
CA ASN A 284 3.40 -3.99 -20.38
C ASN A 284 3.52 -2.61 -21.03
N ASP A 285 4.47 -1.77 -20.60
CA ASP A 285 4.69 -0.46 -21.20
C ASP A 285 5.46 -0.58 -22.53
N PRO A 286 4.85 -0.19 -23.68
CA PRO A 286 5.52 -0.27 -24.98
C PRO A 286 6.78 0.60 -25.07
N ALA A 287 6.83 1.72 -24.35
CA ALA A 287 8.01 2.58 -24.34
C ALA A 287 9.19 1.93 -23.62
N ALA A 288 8.93 1.10 -22.60
CA ALA A 288 9.95 0.31 -21.92
C ALA A 288 10.52 -0.79 -22.82
N LEU A 289 9.66 -1.50 -23.57
CA LEU A 289 10.09 -2.49 -24.56
C LEU A 289 10.99 -1.87 -25.64
N ASN A 290 10.60 -0.70 -26.16
CA ASN A 290 11.39 0.03 -27.15
C ASN A 290 12.75 0.46 -26.58
N GLY A 291 12.77 0.99 -25.35
CA GLY A 291 14.00 1.37 -24.66
C GLY A 291 14.93 0.17 -24.41
N LEU A 292 14.37 -0.96 -23.97
CA LEU A 292 15.12 -2.19 -23.76
C LEU A 292 15.75 -2.70 -25.07
N GLY A 293 14.97 -2.76 -26.16
CA GLY A 293 15.48 -3.18 -27.47
C GLY A 293 16.63 -2.30 -27.94
N ARG A 294 16.49 -0.98 -27.78
CA ARG A 294 17.55 0.00 -28.09
C ARG A 294 18.83 -0.25 -27.27
N VAL A 295 18.72 -0.34 -25.95
CA VAL A 295 19.89 -0.51 -25.06
C VAL A 295 20.59 -1.85 -25.28
N LEU A 296 19.84 -2.93 -25.56
CA LEU A 296 20.44 -4.23 -25.89
C LEU A 296 21.24 -4.19 -27.19
N VAL A 297 20.76 -3.44 -28.20
CA VAL A 297 21.53 -3.24 -29.43
C VAL A 297 22.80 -2.44 -29.15
N PHE A 298 22.72 -1.38 -28.34
CA PHE A 298 23.91 -0.62 -27.92
C PHE A 298 24.95 -1.49 -27.22
N GLN A 299 24.50 -2.33 -26.28
CA GLN A 299 25.38 -3.26 -25.60
C GLN A 299 26.04 -4.23 -26.60
N SER A 300 25.28 -4.77 -27.55
CA SER A 300 25.82 -5.67 -28.57
C SER A 300 26.82 -4.99 -29.52
N LEU A 301 26.63 -3.70 -29.81
CA LEU A 301 27.53 -2.88 -30.62
C LEU A 301 28.86 -2.64 -29.88
N GLU A 302 28.79 -2.33 -28.59
CA GLU A 302 29.97 -2.17 -27.74
C GLU A 302 30.77 -3.47 -27.65
N ASP A 303 30.08 -4.62 -27.48
CA ASP A 303 30.70 -5.95 -27.42
C ASP A 303 31.48 -6.32 -28.69
N VAL A 304 31.07 -5.83 -29.86
CA VAL A 304 31.78 -6.05 -31.14
C VAL A 304 32.81 -4.97 -31.47
N GLY A 305 33.12 -4.08 -30.52
CA GLY A 305 34.20 -3.09 -30.64
C GLY A 305 33.81 -1.83 -31.41
N TRP A 306 32.52 -1.52 -31.49
CA TRP A 306 32.04 -0.30 -32.14
C TRP A 306 32.19 0.91 -31.20
N THR A 307 33.06 1.86 -31.55
CA THR A 307 33.47 2.98 -30.67
C THR A 307 33.04 4.37 -31.15
N ALA A 308 32.14 4.46 -32.13
CA ALA A 308 31.71 5.76 -32.64
C ALA A 308 30.81 6.44 -31.59
N LYS A 309 31.19 7.67 -31.19
CA LYS A 309 30.39 8.49 -30.27
C LYS A 309 29.13 8.93 -30.99
N ILE A 310 27.98 8.36 -30.63
CA ILE A 310 26.69 8.69 -31.22
C ILE A 310 26.22 10.00 -30.61
N ASP A 311 25.76 10.91 -31.45
CA ASP A 311 25.10 12.13 -31.00
C ASP A 311 23.73 11.78 -30.38
N GLU A 312 23.45 12.29 -29.19
CA GLU A 312 22.22 12.08 -28.39
C GLU A 312 20.93 12.36 -29.20
N LYS A 313 21.00 13.21 -30.24
CA LYS A 313 19.87 13.47 -31.15
C LYS A 313 19.58 12.34 -32.13
N VAL A 314 20.58 11.51 -32.42
CA VAL A 314 20.52 10.39 -33.38
C VAL A 314 19.99 9.12 -32.69
N GLU A 315 20.31 8.95 -31.40
CA GLU A 315 19.98 7.82 -30.52
C GLU A 315 18.47 7.54 -30.36
N ARG A 316 17.60 8.55 -30.55
CA ARG A 316 16.15 8.41 -30.35
C ARG A 316 15.35 8.00 -31.59
N ARG A 317 16.00 7.86 -32.75
CA ARG A 317 15.34 7.42 -33.99
C ARG A 317 15.74 5.99 -34.31
N ALA A 318 14.77 5.16 -34.69
CA ALA A 318 15.08 3.80 -35.06
C ALA A 318 15.90 3.68 -36.37
N ASP A 319 16.02 4.77 -37.15
CA ASP A 319 17.02 4.98 -38.19
C ASP A 319 18.44 4.65 -37.71
N PHE A 320 18.79 5.00 -36.47
CA PHE A 320 20.11 4.74 -35.92
C PHE A 320 20.38 3.23 -35.77
N PHE A 321 19.42 2.47 -35.23
CA PHE A 321 19.55 1.02 -35.04
C PHE A 321 19.64 0.29 -36.38
N LEU A 322 19.00 0.83 -37.41
CA LEU A 322 18.99 0.25 -38.74
C LEU A 322 20.27 0.56 -39.51
N VAL A 323 20.82 1.78 -39.39
CA VAL A 323 22.16 2.12 -39.91
C VAL A 323 23.25 1.32 -39.20
N ALA A 324 23.12 1.10 -37.89
CA ALA A 324 24.05 0.24 -37.14
C ALA A 324 23.94 -1.21 -37.58
N ALA A 325 22.72 -1.73 -37.77
CA ALA A 325 22.48 -3.07 -38.29
C ALA A 325 23.04 -3.23 -39.71
N GLU A 326 22.81 -2.28 -40.62
CA GLU A 326 23.39 -2.29 -41.98
C GLU A 326 24.92 -2.37 -41.98
N LYS A 327 25.59 -1.66 -41.04
CA LYS A 327 27.06 -1.67 -40.91
C LYS A 327 27.60 -2.95 -40.27
N LEU A 328 26.84 -3.58 -39.37
CA LEU A 328 27.24 -4.82 -38.70
C LEU A 328 26.99 -6.07 -39.54
N VAL A 329 26.01 -6.01 -40.44
CA VAL A 329 25.61 -7.17 -41.25
C VAL A 329 26.63 -7.40 -42.36
N LYS A 330 27.31 -8.55 -42.30
CA LYS A 330 28.26 -9.00 -43.33
C LYS A 330 27.58 -9.04 -44.70
N GLU A 331 28.31 -8.72 -45.77
CA GLU A 331 27.74 -8.68 -47.13
C GLU A 331 27.03 -9.97 -47.57
N GLU A 332 27.46 -11.10 -47.01
CA GLU A 332 26.93 -12.43 -47.28
C GLU A 332 25.54 -12.67 -46.66
N GLN A 333 25.15 -11.90 -45.63
CA GLN A 333 23.89 -12.06 -44.89
C GLN A 333 22.73 -11.30 -45.55
N LYS A 334 22.48 -11.60 -46.82
CA LYS A 334 21.51 -10.88 -47.68
C LYS A 334 20.07 -10.90 -47.15
N LEU A 335 19.66 -11.99 -46.49
CA LEU A 335 18.32 -12.12 -45.89
C LEU A 335 18.11 -11.12 -44.75
N LEU A 336 19.11 -10.99 -43.87
CA LEU A 336 19.08 -10.07 -42.73
C LEU A 336 19.13 -8.61 -43.21
N ARG A 337 19.94 -8.31 -44.24
CA ARG A 337 19.97 -6.97 -44.87
C ARG A 337 18.62 -6.58 -45.46
N ARG A 338 17.92 -7.52 -46.10
CA ARG A 338 16.56 -7.30 -46.61
C ARG A 338 15.61 -6.92 -45.48
N ASP A 339 15.62 -7.67 -44.37
CA ASP A 339 14.70 -7.44 -43.26
C ASP A 339 14.94 -6.11 -42.55
N ILE A 340 16.21 -5.71 -42.44
CA ILE A 340 16.60 -4.39 -41.94
C ILE A 340 16.06 -3.30 -42.86
N ALA A 341 16.24 -3.43 -44.17
CA ALA A 341 15.74 -2.44 -45.14
C ALA A 341 14.20 -2.34 -45.14
N ILE A 342 13.48 -3.45 -44.98
CA ILE A 342 12.02 -3.46 -44.80
C ILE A 342 11.62 -2.71 -43.53
N ASN A 343 12.25 -3.02 -42.39
CA ASN A 343 11.95 -2.37 -41.12
C ASN A 343 12.29 -0.87 -41.14
N HIS A 344 13.29 -0.45 -41.91
CA HIS A 344 13.62 0.96 -42.12
C HIS A 344 12.55 1.71 -42.90
N GLY A 345 12.04 1.11 -43.98
CA GLY A 345 10.93 1.70 -44.71
C GLY A 345 9.67 1.83 -43.86
N ILE A 346 9.37 0.79 -43.06
CA ILE A 346 8.23 0.77 -42.14
C ILE A 346 8.34 1.88 -41.10
N LEU A 347 9.54 2.07 -40.54
CA LEU A 347 9.77 3.06 -39.52
C LEU A 347 9.55 4.48 -40.05
N TYR A 348 10.08 4.81 -41.23
CA TYR A 348 9.85 6.10 -41.87
C TYR A 348 8.36 6.38 -42.09
N LEU A 349 7.59 5.36 -42.45
CA LEU A 349 6.13 5.49 -42.57
C LEU A 349 5.42 5.65 -41.22
N SER A 350 6.00 5.13 -40.12
CA SER A 350 5.43 5.17 -38.78
C SER A 350 5.67 6.49 -38.04
N ASP A 351 6.75 7.20 -38.35
CA ASP A 351 7.15 8.46 -37.69
C ASP A 351 6.30 9.67 -38.14
N PHE A 352 5.38 9.45 -39.08
CA PHE A 352 4.63 10.52 -39.73
C PHE A 352 3.12 10.51 -39.38
N ASP A 353 2.68 11.55 -38.68
CA ASP A 353 1.26 11.89 -38.49
C ASP A 353 0.91 13.12 -39.33
N LEU A 354 0.14 12.91 -40.42
CA LEU A 354 -0.35 13.98 -41.31
C LEU A 354 -1.08 15.12 -40.58
N LYS A 355 -1.58 14.90 -39.35
CA LYS A 355 -2.23 15.98 -38.58
C LYS A 355 -1.25 16.90 -37.87
N LYS A 356 -0.01 16.46 -37.65
CA LYS A 356 0.97 17.16 -36.80
C LYS A 356 2.22 17.59 -37.55
N SER A 357 2.62 16.83 -38.56
CA SER A 357 3.85 17.03 -39.31
C SER A 357 3.62 17.88 -40.56
N SER A 358 4.65 18.62 -40.99
CA SER A 358 4.55 19.44 -42.20
C SER A 358 4.48 18.57 -43.46
N VAL A 359 3.99 19.13 -44.57
CA VAL A 359 3.96 18.45 -45.88
C VAL A 359 5.38 18.11 -46.36
N GLU A 360 6.38 18.90 -45.95
CA GLU A 360 7.78 18.66 -46.28
C GLU A 360 8.32 17.43 -45.53
N ASP A 361 8.03 17.33 -44.24
CA ASP A 361 8.40 16.16 -43.43
C ASP A 361 7.74 14.88 -43.94
N ALA A 362 6.49 15.00 -44.43
CA ALA A 362 5.74 13.92 -45.08
C ALA A 362 6.46 13.34 -46.28
N ASN A 363 6.89 14.24 -47.17
CA ASN A 363 7.51 13.86 -48.43
C ASN A 363 8.91 13.29 -48.18
N ASN A 364 9.67 13.88 -47.25
CA ASN A 364 10.96 13.36 -46.85
C ASN A 364 10.85 11.95 -46.25
N ALA A 365 9.85 11.70 -45.39
CA ALA A 365 9.60 10.38 -44.83
C ALA A 365 9.20 9.35 -45.90
N LEU A 366 8.32 9.73 -46.85
CA LEU A 366 7.94 8.87 -47.97
C LEU A 366 9.09 8.54 -48.91
N ASP A 367 9.97 9.52 -49.19
CA ASP A 367 11.16 9.33 -50.02
C ASP A 367 12.16 8.37 -49.33
N ASN A 368 12.39 8.54 -48.04
CA ASN A 368 13.26 7.65 -47.26
C ASN A 368 12.68 6.23 -47.15
N ALA A 369 11.35 6.11 -46.98
CA ALA A 369 10.66 4.82 -46.97
C ALA A 369 10.79 4.11 -48.32
N TYR A 370 10.58 4.86 -49.43
CA TYR A 370 10.71 4.34 -50.79
C TYR A 370 12.10 3.77 -51.04
N ASN A 371 13.16 4.52 -50.71
CA ASN A 371 14.55 4.09 -50.91
C ASN A 371 14.87 2.81 -50.12
N SER A 372 14.35 2.71 -48.90
CA SER A 372 14.57 1.54 -48.03
C SER A 372 13.85 0.29 -48.57
N PHE A 373 12.62 0.44 -49.06
CA PHE A 373 11.91 -0.68 -49.69
C PHE A 373 12.49 -1.06 -51.06
N GLU A 374 13.06 -0.11 -51.80
CA GLU A 374 13.78 -0.37 -53.05
C GLU A 374 15.01 -1.25 -52.79
N GLN A 375 15.82 -0.90 -51.80
CA GLN A 375 16.96 -1.71 -51.36
C GLN A 375 16.54 -3.13 -50.94
N ALA A 376 15.44 -3.26 -50.18
CA ALA A 376 14.89 -4.57 -49.83
C ALA A 376 14.47 -5.38 -51.06
N ALA A 377 13.76 -4.75 -52.00
CA ALA A 377 13.31 -5.37 -53.24
C ALA A 377 14.46 -5.81 -54.15
N GLU A 378 15.58 -5.07 -54.16
CA GLU A 378 16.79 -5.46 -54.88
C GLU A 378 17.49 -6.65 -54.24
N LEU A 379 17.61 -6.68 -52.92
CA LEU A 379 18.17 -7.81 -52.18
C LEU A 379 17.36 -9.08 -52.42
N GLU A 380 16.03 -8.98 -52.46
CA GLU A 380 15.12 -10.11 -52.77
C GLU A 380 15.37 -10.74 -54.15
N LYS A 381 15.77 -9.95 -55.16
CA LYS A 381 16.11 -10.49 -56.49
C LYS A 381 17.32 -11.44 -56.45
N THR A 382 18.17 -11.30 -55.44
CA THR A 382 19.39 -12.09 -55.27
C THR A 382 19.24 -13.28 -54.32
N LEU A 383 18.08 -13.43 -53.68
CA LEU A 383 17.79 -14.52 -52.75
C LEU A 383 17.21 -15.76 -53.49
N PRO A 384 17.46 -16.98 -53.00
CA PRO A 384 16.87 -18.21 -53.56
C PRO A 384 15.33 -18.18 -53.54
N LYS A 385 14.68 -18.77 -54.54
CA LYS A 385 13.21 -18.76 -54.69
C LYS A 385 12.41 -19.49 -53.60
N GLU A 386 13.09 -20.18 -52.69
CA GLU A 386 12.45 -21.03 -51.67
C GLU A 386 12.27 -20.33 -50.31
N THR A 387 12.74 -19.09 -50.14
CA THR A 387 12.48 -18.33 -48.90
C THR A 387 10.99 -17.99 -48.80
N LYS A 388 10.34 -18.43 -47.71
CA LYS A 388 8.92 -18.18 -47.36
C LYS A 388 8.47 -16.71 -47.36
N GLU A 389 9.40 -15.78 -47.50
CA GLU A 389 9.22 -14.33 -47.37
C GLU A 389 9.62 -13.57 -48.64
N GLN A 390 9.64 -14.26 -49.78
CA GLN A 390 9.97 -13.62 -51.05
C GLN A 390 8.89 -12.59 -51.43
N ASN A 391 9.31 -11.41 -51.90
CA ASN A 391 8.48 -10.28 -52.37
C ASN A 391 7.89 -9.37 -51.28
N LYS A 392 8.31 -9.47 -50.01
CA LYS A 392 7.89 -8.51 -48.97
C LYS A 392 8.36 -7.09 -49.31
N GLY A 393 9.65 -6.93 -49.62
CA GLY A 393 10.23 -5.65 -50.01
C GLY A 393 9.57 -5.08 -51.26
N GLN A 394 9.36 -5.92 -52.27
CA GLN A 394 8.63 -5.53 -53.49
C GLN A 394 7.20 -5.06 -53.22
N CYS A 395 6.49 -5.73 -52.32
CA CYS A 395 5.14 -5.29 -51.95
C CYS A 395 5.16 -3.90 -51.30
N TYR A 396 5.99 -3.69 -50.27
CA TYR A 396 6.04 -2.41 -49.58
C TYR A 396 6.50 -1.28 -50.51
N LEU A 397 7.40 -1.57 -51.44
CA LEU A 397 7.81 -0.65 -52.49
C LEU A 397 6.62 -0.21 -53.35
N GLN A 398 5.80 -1.15 -53.84
CA GLN A 398 4.61 -0.84 -54.66
C GLN A 398 3.57 -0.02 -53.89
N ILE A 399 3.35 -0.33 -52.61
CA ILE A 399 2.43 0.43 -51.75
C ILE A 399 2.94 1.87 -51.60
N THR A 400 4.23 2.03 -51.27
CA THR A 400 4.85 3.33 -51.01
C THR A 400 4.96 4.17 -52.27
N GLU A 401 5.30 3.58 -53.42
CA GLU A 401 5.33 4.25 -54.72
C GLU A 401 3.96 4.83 -55.08
N LYS A 402 2.89 4.06 -54.86
CA LYS A 402 1.53 4.54 -55.13
C LYS A 402 1.11 5.65 -54.18
N ILE A 403 1.43 5.55 -52.89
CA ILE A 403 1.21 6.63 -51.93
C ILE A 403 1.97 7.88 -52.36
N ARG A 404 3.23 7.75 -52.77
CA ARG A 404 4.07 8.85 -53.25
C ARG A 404 3.48 9.53 -54.49
N GLN A 405 2.99 8.74 -55.46
CA GLN A 405 2.29 9.26 -56.66
C GLN A 405 0.99 10.02 -56.31
N GLU A 406 0.28 9.60 -55.25
CA GLU A 406 -1.00 10.20 -54.85
C GLU A 406 -0.84 11.37 -53.85
N VAL A 407 0.21 11.37 -53.02
CA VAL A 407 0.54 12.46 -52.08
C VAL A 407 1.23 13.61 -52.81
N ASN A 408 1.95 13.34 -53.89
CA ASN A 408 2.69 14.34 -54.63
C ASN A 408 1.91 14.87 -55.84
N TYR A 409 0.97 15.82 -55.62
CA TYR A 409 0.51 16.74 -56.66
C TYR A 409 -0.09 18.02 -56.05
N GLN A 410 0.75 18.84 -55.39
CA GLN A 410 0.58 20.29 -55.18
C GLN A 410 -0.74 20.92 -54.66
N LYS A 411 -1.87 20.23 -54.46
CA LYS A 411 -3.19 20.91 -54.38
C LYS A 411 -4.30 20.15 -53.63
N GLY A 412 -3.96 19.38 -52.59
CA GLY A 412 -4.97 18.84 -51.67
C GLY A 412 -6.06 17.98 -52.32
N GLN A 413 -5.71 17.22 -53.36
CA GLN A 413 -6.64 16.26 -53.98
C GLN A 413 -6.47 14.85 -53.42
N PHE A 414 -7.55 14.09 -53.49
CA PHE A 414 -7.81 12.85 -52.76
C PHE A 414 -6.88 11.70 -53.16
N LEU A 415 -6.55 10.87 -52.17
CA LEU A 415 -6.14 9.47 -52.36
C LEU A 415 -7.23 8.72 -53.14
N ASN A 416 -6.84 7.97 -54.17
CA ASN A 416 -7.74 7.16 -54.96
C ASN A 416 -8.13 5.88 -54.19
N SER A 417 -9.34 5.38 -54.44
CA SER A 417 -9.99 4.29 -53.68
C SER A 417 -9.33 2.91 -53.76
N ASP A 418 -8.26 2.76 -54.55
CA ASP A 418 -7.62 1.48 -54.86
C ASP A 418 -6.35 1.18 -54.05
N ILE A 419 -5.86 2.09 -53.21
CA ILE A 419 -4.76 1.78 -52.26
C ILE A 419 -5.17 0.67 -51.28
N PRO A 420 -6.35 0.71 -50.64
CA PRO A 420 -6.81 -0.35 -49.74
C PRO A 420 -6.86 -1.72 -50.42
N LYS A 421 -7.35 -1.80 -51.66
CA LYS A 421 -7.41 -3.07 -52.40
C LYS A 421 -6.03 -3.65 -52.72
N LYS A 422 -5.04 -2.80 -53.02
CA LYS A 422 -3.67 -3.25 -53.29
C LYS A 422 -2.94 -3.64 -52.01
N ALA A 423 -3.17 -2.90 -50.93
CA ALA A 423 -2.72 -3.28 -49.60
C ALA A 423 -3.33 -4.64 -49.22
N GLU A 424 -4.65 -4.81 -49.31
CA GLU A 424 -5.34 -6.09 -49.09
C GLU A 424 -4.84 -7.21 -50.00
N ALA A 425 -4.54 -6.94 -51.27
CA ALA A 425 -3.98 -7.93 -52.18
C ALA A 425 -2.59 -8.38 -51.73
N CYS A 426 -1.70 -7.45 -51.38
CA CYS A 426 -0.40 -7.79 -50.85
C CYS A 426 -0.50 -8.52 -49.50
N TYR A 427 -1.28 -8.02 -48.54
CA TYR A 427 -1.48 -8.67 -47.25
C TYR A 427 -2.09 -10.07 -47.43
N GLY A 428 -2.97 -10.24 -48.41
CA GLY A 428 -3.53 -11.53 -48.78
C GLY A 428 -2.48 -12.50 -49.34
N GLU A 429 -1.48 -12.02 -50.08
CA GLU A 429 -0.35 -12.85 -50.54
C GLU A 429 0.60 -13.21 -49.40
N LEU A 430 0.92 -12.28 -48.50
CA LEU A 430 1.75 -12.52 -47.32
C LEU A 430 1.10 -13.51 -46.34
N TYR A 431 -0.21 -13.38 -46.13
CA TYR A 431 -0.98 -14.29 -45.28
C TYR A 431 -1.03 -15.71 -45.85
N ARG A 432 -1.21 -15.86 -47.18
CA ARG A 432 -1.14 -17.16 -47.86
C ARG A 432 0.25 -17.81 -47.77
N ALA A 433 1.30 -17.04 -47.59
CA ALA A 433 2.67 -17.53 -47.34
C ALA A 433 2.92 -17.96 -45.87
N GLY A 434 1.91 -17.88 -44.99
CA GLY A 434 1.99 -18.34 -43.61
C GLY A 434 2.65 -17.36 -42.64
N LEU A 435 2.69 -16.07 -42.99
CA LEU A 435 3.28 -15.01 -42.19
C LEU A 435 2.20 -14.27 -41.38
N ASN A 436 2.49 -13.99 -40.10
CA ASN A 436 1.53 -13.42 -39.17
C ASN A 436 1.42 -11.88 -39.34
N PRO A 437 0.29 -11.33 -39.83
CA PRO A 437 0.16 -9.90 -40.13
C PRO A 437 -0.04 -9.00 -38.90
N TYR A 438 -0.10 -9.59 -37.69
CA TYR A 438 -0.42 -8.86 -36.47
C TYR A 438 0.67 -7.86 -36.02
N ASP A 439 1.94 -8.05 -36.42
CA ASP A 439 3.02 -7.08 -36.18
C ASP A 439 2.98 -5.89 -37.17
N ASP A 440 2.52 -6.11 -38.42
CA ASP A 440 2.39 -5.10 -39.48
C ASP A 440 1.07 -4.29 -39.41
N THR A 441 0.16 -4.67 -38.53
CA THR A 441 -1.17 -4.04 -38.42
C THR A 441 -1.07 -2.58 -37.95
N LYS A 442 0.00 -2.20 -37.24
CA LYS A 442 0.27 -0.79 -36.90
C LYS A 442 0.53 0.08 -38.12
N ILE A 443 1.07 -0.49 -39.19
CA ILE A 443 1.32 0.19 -40.48
C ILE A 443 0.02 0.36 -41.25
N TYR A 444 -0.81 -0.69 -41.27
CA TYR A 444 -2.17 -0.59 -41.80
C TYR A 444 -2.98 0.44 -41.02
N TYR A 445 -2.85 0.48 -39.70
CA TYR A 445 -3.53 1.43 -38.82
C TYR A 445 -2.97 2.86 -38.98
N SER A 446 -1.66 3.05 -39.14
CA SER A 446 -1.06 4.38 -39.38
C SER A 446 -1.45 4.92 -40.76
N LEU A 447 -1.43 4.08 -41.80
CA LEU A 447 -1.96 4.35 -43.15
C LEU A 447 -3.48 4.59 -43.17
N TYR A 448 -4.23 3.91 -42.32
CA TYR A 448 -5.67 4.10 -42.14
C TYR A 448 -5.99 5.37 -41.32
N THR A 449 -5.19 5.71 -40.31
CA THR A 449 -5.37 6.94 -39.55
C THR A 449 -5.03 8.17 -40.38
N SER A 450 -4.04 8.10 -41.28
CA SER A 450 -3.74 9.16 -42.26
C SER A 450 -4.93 9.41 -43.21
N ARG A 451 -5.71 8.38 -43.56
CA ARG A 451 -6.99 8.52 -44.27
C ARG A 451 -8.07 9.24 -43.45
N VAL A 452 -8.24 8.88 -42.18
CA VAL A 452 -9.20 9.54 -41.26
C VAL A 452 -8.82 11.00 -40.99
N SER A 453 -7.51 11.31 -40.97
CA SER A 453 -6.97 12.66 -40.85
C SER A 453 -7.30 13.57 -42.02
N LEU A 454 -7.21 13.04 -43.23
CA LEU A 454 -7.57 13.73 -44.48
C LEU A 454 -9.08 13.96 -44.62
N GLU A 455 -9.92 13.11 -44.03
CA GLU A 455 -11.37 13.33 -43.95
C GLU A 455 -11.75 14.39 -42.89
N ALA A 456 -11.01 14.47 -41.78
CA ALA A 456 -11.21 15.51 -40.77
C ALA A 456 -10.88 16.92 -41.29
N TYR A 457 -9.86 17.05 -42.15
CA TYR A 457 -9.52 18.29 -42.86
C TYR A 457 -10.58 18.74 -43.90
N LYS A 458 -11.57 17.88 -44.20
CA LYS A 458 -12.69 18.19 -45.12
C LYS A 458 -13.95 18.71 -44.46
N LYS A 459 -14.02 18.82 -43.13
CA LYS A 459 -15.09 19.65 -42.54
C LYS A 459 -14.69 21.11 -42.79
N PRO A 460 -15.39 21.84 -43.68
CA PRO A 460 -15.12 23.26 -43.79
C PRO A 460 -15.48 23.90 -42.45
N GLU A 461 -14.67 24.84 -41.99
CA GLU A 461 -14.94 25.83 -40.93
C GLU A 461 -16.12 26.77 -41.30
N ASN A 462 -17.18 26.22 -41.91
CA ASN A 462 -18.42 26.90 -42.24
C ASN A 462 -19.60 26.19 -41.56
N GLN A 463 -19.52 25.97 -40.25
CA GLN A 463 -20.69 26.17 -39.41
C GLN A 463 -20.53 27.49 -38.67
N LYS A 464 -20.94 28.53 -39.40
CA LYS A 464 -21.39 29.82 -38.86
C LYS A 464 -21.96 29.63 -37.46
N TYR A 465 -21.43 30.42 -36.52
CA TYR A 465 -22.24 31.09 -35.51
C TYR A 465 -23.59 31.49 -36.15
N ARG A 466 -24.63 30.74 -35.84
CA ARG A 466 -26.02 31.12 -36.10
C ARG A 466 -26.71 31.20 -34.74
N ARG A 467 -26.66 32.44 -34.24
CA ARG A 467 -27.44 33.08 -33.17
C ARG A 467 -27.33 32.48 -31.78
#